data_AF-A0AAX4NH57-F1
#
_entry.id   AF-A0AAX4NH57-F1
#
_cell.length_a   1.000
_cell.length_b   1.000
_cell.length_c   1.000
_cell.angle_alpha   90.00
_cell.angle_beta   90.00
_cell.angle_gamma   90.00
#
_symmetry.space_group_name_H-M   'P 1'
#
loop_
_entity.id
_entity.type
_entity.pdbx_description
1 polymer ?
#
loop_
_entity_poly.entity_id
_entity_poly.type
_entity_poly.pdbx_seq_one_letter_code
_entity_poly.pdbx_strand_id
1 'polypeptide(L)'
;MKISEGDYYDLITYMAGLFGIKKLPEVSIDKYRIKFGKASLVKSADTGEVMHIDRFPEKHERDRIKSLSLEVSGITPGNKLNVIINWDFVEFTPEADIKAAREFLEVMDRSTFRYF
;
A
#
# COMPACT_ATOMS: atom_id res chain seq x y z
N MET A 1 6.37 11.24 7.95
CA MET A 1 6.66 11.78 6.60
C MET A 1 5.53 11.42 5.62
N LYS A 2 5.13 12.35 4.76
CA LYS A 2 4.07 12.20 3.74
C LYS A 2 4.56 12.64 2.36
N ILE A 3 4.30 11.86 1.33
CA ILE A 3 4.59 12.16 -0.09
C ILE A 3 3.25 12.23 -0.83
N SER A 4 2.96 13.33 -1.51
CA SER A 4 1.66 13.57 -2.18
C SER A 4 1.80 13.90 -3.68
N GLU A 5 2.92 13.51 -4.30
CA GLU A 5 3.29 13.92 -5.67
C GLU A 5 2.79 12.96 -6.76
N GLY A 6 1.77 12.13 -6.50
CA GLY A 6 1.31 11.13 -7.49
C GLY A 6 -0.10 10.59 -7.24
N ASP A 7 -0.61 9.88 -8.25
CA ASP A 7 -1.81 9.05 -8.16
C ASP A 7 -1.37 7.62 -7.80
N TYR A 8 -1.77 7.14 -6.62
CA TYR A 8 -1.39 5.82 -6.12
C TYR A 8 -2.53 4.79 -6.23
N TYR A 9 -3.58 5.09 -7.00
CA TYR A 9 -4.70 4.17 -7.23
C TYR A 9 -4.24 2.82 -7.81
N ASP A 10 -3.37 2.84 -8.82
CA ASP A 10 -2.85 1.62 -9.45
C ASP A 10 -2.00 0.81 -8.48
N LEU A 11 -1.21 1.47 -7.65
CA LEU A 11 -0.42 0.83 -6.61
C LEU A 11 -1.32 0.15 -5.56
N ILE A 12 -2.39 0.81 -5.12
CA ILE A 12 -3.38 0.23 -4.21
C ILE A 12 -4.02 -1.01 -4.84
N THR A 13 -4.47 -0.88 -6.08
CA THR A 13 -5.15 -1.96 -6.82
C THR A 13 -4.24 -3.17 -7.00
N TYR A 14 -2.99 -2.93 -7.38
CA TYR A 14 -1.96 -3.95 -7.52
C TYR A 14 -1.70 -4.65 -6.18
N MET A 15 -1.44 -3.91 -5.10
CA MET A 15 -1.09 -4.49 -3.81
C MET A 15 -2.26 -5.30 -3.23
N ALA A 16 -3.47 -4.75 -3.27
CA ALA A 16 -4.68 -5.48 -2.88
C ALA A 16 -4.90 -6.73 -3.75
N GLY A 17 -4.63 -6.63 -5.05
CA GLY A 17 -4.66 -7.74 -5.98
C GLY A 17 -3.66 -8.84 -5.62
N LEU A 18 -2.41 -8.46 -5.40
CA LEU A 18 -1.30 -9.35 -5.06
C LEU A 18 -1.62 -10.13 -3.77
N PHE A 19 -2.00 -9.43 -2.70
CA PHE A 19 -2.37 -10.04 -1.42
C PHE A 19 -3.66 -10.86 -1.52
N GLY A 20 -4.65 -10.37 -2.26
CA GLY A 20 -5.93 -11.06 -2.45
C GLY A 20 -5.82 -12.35 -3.26
N ILE A 21 -4.95 -12.40 -4.28
CA ILE A 21 -4.72 -13.58 -5.14
C ILE A 21 -3.81 -14.57 -4.44
N LYS A 22 -2.66 -14.12 -3.95
CA LYS A 22 -1.67 -15.03 -3.34
C LYS A 22 -2.12 -15.53 -1.98
N LYS A 23 -3.00 -14.79 -1.29
CA LYS A 23 -3.44 -15.06 0.09
C LYS A 23 -2.26 -15.21 1.06
N LEU A 24 -1.13 -14.58 0.75
CA LEU A 24 0.07 -14.56 1.58
C LEU A 24 0.08 -13.28 2.41
N PRO A 25 0.31 -13.33 3.74
CA PRO A 25 0.35 -12.13 4.57
C PRO A 25 1.58 -11.26 4.31
N GLU A 26 2.64 -11.83 3.76
CA GLU A 26 3.90 -11.16 3.46
C GLU A 26 4.38 -11.52 2.06
N VAL A 27 4.90 -10.52 1.33
CA VAL A 27 5.50 -10.66 0.01
C VAL A 27 6.86 -9.97 -0.02
N SER A 28 7.78 -10.49 -0.81
CA SER A 28 9.07 -9.85 -1.06
C SER A 28 9.08 -9.26 -2.47
N ILE A 29 9.47 -7.99 -2.58
CA ILE A 29 9.66 -7.27 -3.84
C ILE A 29 11.03 -6.59 -3.76
N ASP A 30 11.97 -7.04 -4.60
CA ASP A 30 13.38 -6.63 -4.52
C ASP A 30 13.92 -6.84 -3.08
N LYS A 31 14.55 -5.81 -2.49
CA LYS A 31 15.03 -5.81 -1.10
C LYS A 31 13.94 -5.61 -0.04
N TYR A 32 12.70 -5.32 -0.43
CA TYR A 32 11.62 -4.99 0.50
C TYR A 32 10.80 -6.21 0.88
N ARG A 33 10.51 -6.33 2.18
CA ARG A 33 9.49 -7.27 2.67
C ARG A 33 8.28 -6.48 3.09
N ILE A 34 7.13 -6.81 2.52
CA ILE A 34 5.89 -6.07 2.66
C ILE A 34 4.85 -7.00 3.23
N LYS A 35 4.38 -6.68 4.43
CA LYS A 35 3.35 -7.41 5.13
C LYS A 35 2.06 -6.61 5.13
N PHE A 36 0.94 -7.25 4.80
CA PHE A 36 -0.38 -6.63 4.88
C PHE A 36 -0.75 -6.36 6.34
N GLY A 37 -1.21 -5.15 6.62
CA GLY A 37 -1.79 -4.77 7.90
C GLY A 37 -3.31 -4.72 7.83
N LYS A 38 -3.84 -3.66 7.22
CA LYS A 38 -5.28 -3.38 7.12
C LYS A 38 -5.62 -2.62 5.85
N ALA A 39 -6.90 -2.61 5.48
CA ALA A 39 -7.43 -1.80 4.39
C ALA A 39 -8.58 -0.93 4.87
N SER A 40 -8.80 0.21 4.20
CA SER A 40 -9.94 1.09 4.41
C SER A 40 -10.79 1.11 3.15
N LEU A 41 -12.08 0.82 3.26
CA LEU A 41 -13.04 0.74 2.15
C LEU A 41 -14.07 1.86 2.24
N VAL A 42 -14.44 2.45 1.10
CA VAL A 42 -15.56 3.39 1.01
C VAL A 42 -16.88 2.61 0.97
N LYS A 43 -17.70 2.77 2.02
CA LYS A 43 -18.95 2.02 2.20
C LYS A 43 -20.13 2.61 1.42
N SER A 44 -20.17 3.92 1.25
CA SER A 44 -21.13 4.63 0.41
C SER A 44 -20.45 5.83 -0.22
N ALA A 45 -20.63 6.00 -1.54
CA ALA A 45 -20.10 7.14 -2.26
C ALA A 45 -20.77 8.46 -1.81
N ASP A 46 -22.02 8.38 -1.35
CA ASP A 46 -22.83 9.55 -0.99
C ASP A 46 -22.46 10.11 0.38
N THR A 47 -22.10 9.25 1.34
CA THR A 47 -21.79 9.66 2.73
C THR A 47 -20.30 9.72 3.02
N GLY A 48 -19.46 9.13 2.15
CA GLY A 48 -18.03 9.01 2.37
C GLY A 48 -17.66 8.13 3.58
N GLU A 49 -18.60 7.33 4.09
CA GLU A 49 -18.38 6.46 5.25
C GLU A 49 -17.26 5.46 4.94
N VAL A 50 -16.25 5.38 5.80
CA VAL A 50 -15.10 4.49 5.65
C VAL A 50 -15.19 3.34 6.64
N MET A 51 -15.05 2.12 6.14
CA MET A 51 -14.95 0.90 6.94
C MET A 51 -13.50 0.40 6.94
N HIS A 52 -12.98 0.01 8.10
CA HIS A 52 -11.66 -0.61 8.21
C HIS A 52 -11.80 -2.13 8.29
N ILE A 53 -10.93 -2.84 7.57
CA ILE A 53 -10.87 -4.30 7.56
C ILE A 53 -9.44 -4.79 7.77
N ASP A 54 -9.29 -5.86 8.57
CA ASP A 54 -8.00 -6.50 8.86
C ASP A 54 -7.76 -7.76 8.02
N ARG A 55 -8.60 -7.97 7.00
CA ARG A 55 -8.46 -9.04 6.00
C ARG A 55 -8.09 -8.46 4.65
N PHE A 56 -7.59 -9.32 3.76
CA PHE A 56 -7.40 -8.94 2.37
C PHE A 56 -8.74 -8.52 1.74
N PRO A 57 -8.76 -7.40 0.99
CA PRO A 57 -9.93 -7.01 0.21
C PRO A 57 -10.31 -8.11 -0.79
N GLU A 58 -11.61 -8.34 -0.93
CA GLU A 58 -12.15 -9.25 -1.95
C GLU A 58 -12.16 -8.60 -3.33
N LYS A 59 -12.34 -9.41 -4.38
CA LYS A 59 -12.31 -8.92 -5.78
C LYS A 59 -13.33 -7.81 -6.03
N HIS A 60 -14.51 -7.90 -5.41
CA HIS A 60 -15.60 -6.94 -5.56
C HIS A 60 -15.46 -5.69 -4.66
N GLU A 61 -14.43 -5.64 -3.82
CA GLU A 61 -14.15 -4.52 -2.92
C GLU A 61 -12.98 -3.65 -3.41
N ARG A 62 -12.27 -4.08 -4.47
CA ARG A 62 -10.99 -3.47 -4.90
C ARG A 62 -11.13 -2.02 -5.35
N ASP A 63 -12.17 -1.74 -6.11
CA ASP A 63 -12.58 -0.41 -6.58
C ASP A 63 -12.97 0.53 -5.44
N ARG A 64 -13.26 -0.01 -4.25
CA ARG A 64 -13.69 0.73 -3.07
C ARG A 64 -12.56 0.96 -2.08
N ILE A 65 -11.34 0.47 -2.34
CA ILE A 65 -10.22 0.63 -1.42
C ILE A 65 -9.74 2.07 -1.45
N LYS A 66 -9.94 2.78 -0.34
CA LYS A 66 -9.42 4.13 -0.13
C LYS A 66 -7.94 4.11 0.26
N SER A 67 -7.55 3.16 1.11
CA SER A 67 -6.17 3.06 1.55
C SER A 67 -5.78 1.66 2.01
N LEU A 68 -4.47 1.38 1.97
CA LEU A 68 -3.83 0.19 2.50
C LEU A 68 -2.78 0.60 3.55
N SER A 69 -2.76 -0.11 4.67
CA SER A 69 -1.71 -0.02 5.68
C SER A 69 -0.84 -1.26 5.59
N LEU A 70 0.45 -1.06 5.39
CA LEU A 70 1.43 -2.11 5.14
C LEU A 70 2.59 -1.97 6.13
N GLU A 71 3.07 -3.07 6.68
CA GLU A 71 4.33 -3.09 7.41
C GLU A 71 5.47 -3.42 6.43
N VAL A 72 6.38 -2.49 6.21
CA VAL A 72 7.47 -2.60 5.24
C VAL A 72 8.82 -2.64 5.94
N SER A 73 9.62 -3.64 5.61
CA SER A 73 11.02 -3.77 6.01
C SER A 73 11.94 -3.53 4.81
N GLY A 74 13.10 -2.91 5.04
CA GLY A 74 14.12 -2.68 3.99
C GLY A 74 14.12 -1.26 3.40
N ILE A 75 13.19 -0.39 3.80
CA ILE A 75 13.25 1.06 3.50
C ILE A 75 14.36 1.71 4.33
N THR A 76 14.33 1.48 5.63
CA THR A 76 15.38 1.93 6.55
C THR A 76 16.09 0.71 7.13
N PRO A 77 17.44 0.65 7.11
CA PRO A 77 18.18 -0.48 7.65
C PRO A 77 17.79 -0.76 9.11
N GLY A 78 17.46 -2.01 9.41
CA GLY A 78 17.14 -2.47 10.77
C GLY A 78 15.76 -2.06 11.31
N ASN A 79 14.99 -1.24 10.58
CA ASN A 79 13.68 -0.75 11.03
C ASN A 79 12.55 -1.23 10.13
N LYS A 80 11.39 -1.44 10.76
CA LYS A 80 10.12 -1.64 10.07
C LYS A 80 9.33 -0.34 10.08
N LEU A 81 8.68 -0.04 8.96
CA LEU A 81 7.84 1.14 8.82
C LEU A 81 6.42 0.71 8.52
N ASN A 82 5.45 1.34 9.18
CA ASN A 82 4.08 1.34 8.72
C ASN A 82 3.96 2.35 7.56
N VAL A 83 3.58 1.84 6.40
CA VAL A 83 3.37 2.59 5.18
C VAL A 83 1.89 2.59 4.86
N ILE A 84 1.27 3.77 4.88
CA ILE A 84 -0.12 3.96 4.48
C ILE A 84 -0.13 4.51 3.06
N ILE A 85 -0.67 3.72 2.13
CA ILE A 85 -0.88 4.11 0.73
C ILE A 85 -2.33 4.52 0.59
N ASN A 86 -2.56 5.78 0.21
CA ASN A 86 -3.85 6.37 -0.12
C ASN A 86 -3.78 6.88 -1.57
N TRP A 87 -4.92 7.09 -2.22
CA TRP A 87 -4.99 7.59 -3.62
C TRP A 87 -4.13 8.82 -3.84
N ASP A 88 -4.18 9.78 -2.91
CA ASP A 88 -3.50 11.07 -3.06
C ASP A 88 -2.11 11.13 -2.42
N PHE A 89 -1.75 10.16 -1.57
CA PHE A 89 -0.51 10.23 -0.81
C PHE A 89 -0.02 8.89 -0.27
N VAL A 90 1.28 8.84 0.03
CA VAL A 90 1.90 7.79 0.83
C VAL A 90 2.49 8.37 2.11
N GLU A 91 2.15 7.77 3.24
CA GLU A 91 2.64 8.16 4.57
C GLU A 91 3.51 7.04 5.17
N PHE A 92 4.63 7.44 5.79
CA PHE A 92 5.61 6.56 6.41
C PHE A 92 5.75 6.89 7.89
N THR A 93 5.57 5.87 8.74
CA THR A 93 5.72 5.95 10.20
C THR A 93 6.54 4.77 10.74
N PRO A 94 7.66 4.98 11.44
CA PRO A 94 8.33 6.26 11.70
C PRO A 94 8.82 6.93 10.42
N GLU A 95 9.32 8.16 10.52
CA GLU A 95 9.79 8.90 9.34
C GLU A 95 10.97 8.17 8.68
N ALA A 96 10.85 7.93 7.37
CA ALA A 96 11.94 7.46 6.53
C ALA A 96 12.77 8.63 6.01
N ASP A 97 14.01 8.34 5.63
CA ASP A 97 14.76 9.20 4.73
C ASP A 97 14.01 9.35 3.39
N ILE A 98 13.93 10.59 2.88
CA ILE A 98 13.14 10.91 1.68
C ILE A 98 13.66 10.19 0.43
N LYS A 99 14.98 9.99 0.31
CA LYS A 99 15.57 9.29 -0.83
C LYS A 99 15.22 7.81 -0.78
N ALA A 100 15.29 7.19 0.40
CA ALA A 100 14.90 5.79 0.58
C ALA A 100 13.40 5.56 0.34
N ALA A 101 12.54 6.47 0.78
CA ALA A 101 11.10 6.39 0.52
C ALA A 101 10.76 6.55 -0.97
N ARG A 102 11.43 7.48 -1.67
CA ARG A 102 11.28 7.64 -3.13
C ARG A 102 11.76 6.41 -3.89
N GLU A 103 12.92 5.85 -3.53
CA GLU A 103 13.42 4.59 -4.11
C GLU A 103 12.41 3.45 -3.94
N PHE A 104 11.80 3.34 -2.75
CA PHE A 104 10.75 2.35 -2.49
C PHE A 104 9.56 2.54 -3.43
N LEU A 105 9.06 3.77 -3.58
CA LEU A 105 7.94 4.06 -4.48
C LEU A 105 8.29 3.78 -5.95
N GLU A 106 9.49 4.11 -6.41
CA GLU A 106 9.96 3.80 -7.76
C GLU A 106 10.08 2.28 -8.02
N VAL A 107 10.48 1.49 -7.02
CA VAL A 107 10.50 0.01 -7.12
C VAL A 107 9.08 -0.54 -7.17
N MET A 108 8.16 0.00 -6.36
CA MET A 108 6.75 -0.41 -6.38
C MET A 108 6.11 -0.07 -7.72
N ASP A 109 6.33 1.14 -8.25
CA ASP A 109 5.80 1.59 -9.53
C ASP A 109 6.32 0.74 -10.71
N ARG A 110 7.62 0.45 -10.76
CA ARG A 110 8.16 -0.48 -11.77
C ARG A 110 7.60 -1.90 -11.65
N SER A 111 7.18 -2.31 -10.45
CA SER A 111 6.59 -3.62 -10.20
C SER A 111 5.09 -3.67 -10.56
N THR A 112 4.36 -2.57 -10.36
CA THR A 112 2.97 -2.42 -10.79
C THR A 112 2.87 -2.40 -12.31
N PHE A 113 3.76 -1.68 -13.00
CA PHE A 113 3.82 -1.62 -14.47
C PHE A 113 4.04 -2.97 -15.15
N ARG A 114 4.66 -3.95 -14.48
CA ARG A 114 4.83 -5.31 -15.05
C ARG A 114 3.59 -6.19 -14.93
N TYR A 115 2.58 -5.74 -14.18
CA TYR A 115 1.37 -6.51 -13.89
C TYR A 115 0.17 -6.06 -14.74
N PHE A 116 0.28 -4.90 -15.39
CA PHE A 116 -0.62 -4.39 -16.42
C PHE A 116 0.00 -4.59 -17.80
#